data_AF-A0AAU6SGV4-F1
#
_entry.id   AF-A0AAU6SGV4-F1
#
_cell.length_a   1.000
_cell.length_b   1.000
_cell.length_c   1.000
_cell.angle_alpha   90.00
_cell.angle_beta   90.00
_cell.angle_gamma   90.00
#
_symmetry.space_group_name_H-M   'P 1'
#
loop_
_entity.id
_entity.type
_entity.pdbx_description
1 polymer ?
#
loop_
_entity_poly.entity_id
_entity_poly.type
_entity_poly.pdbx_seq_one_letter_code
_entity_poly.pdbx_strand_id
1 'polypeptide(L)'
;MPLSGHVWGRYSDPTGDAMRGAVRFRRVEPAHLPDAEPPATIAPRLVTATLDATGLAEADLAIGTYEVSFALVGASLPRFRLDVTADNTVENPGAIIPS
;
A
#
# COMPACT_ATOMS: atom_id res chain seq x y z
N MET A 1 15.00 6.10 -14.86
CA MET A 1 13.85 6.43 -13.99
C MET A 1 13.62 5.24 -13.07
N PRO A 2 13.32 5.41 -11.77
CA PRO A 2 13.00 4.28 -10.91
C PRO A 2 11.70 3.62 -11.42
N LEU A 3 11.70 2.30 -11.54
CA LEU A 3 10.49 1.57 -11.90
C LEU A 3 9.47 1.68 -10.75
N SER A 4 8.23 2.03 -11.09
CA SER A 4 7.11 2.21 -10.16
C SER A 4 5.91 1.39 -10.60
N GLY A 5 5.17 0.84 -9.63
CA GLY A 5 3.87 0.24 -9.82
C GLY A 5 2.77 1.15 -9.26
N HIS A 6 1.61 1.12 -9.91
CA HIS A 6 0.42 1.83 -9.45
C HIS A 6 -0.40 0.91 -8.54
N VAL A 7 -0.75 1.36 -7.34
CA VAL A 7 -1.49 0.58 -6.34
C VAL A 7 -2.82 1.25 -6.08
N TRP A 8 -3.91 0.49 -6.11
CA TRP A 8 -5.19 0.92 -5.56
C TRP A 8 -5.85 -0.18 -4.73
N GLY A 9 -6.53 0.21 -3.66
CA GLY A 9 -7.23 -0.73 -2.80
C GLY A 9 -8.48 -0.09 -2.22
N ARG A 10 -9.58 -0.87 -2.16
CA ARG A 10 -10.83 -0.45 -1.55
C ARG A 10 -10.99 -1.10 -0.18
N TYR A 11 -11.26 -0.29 0.83
CA TYR A 11 -11.30 -0.70 2.22
C TYR A 11 -12.66 -0.40 2.83
N SER A 12 -13.25 -1.42 3.43
CA SER A 12 -14.54 -1.37 4.09
C SER A 12 -14.45 -1.98 5.49
N ASP A 13 -15.31 -1.52 6.39
CA ASP A 13 -15.46 -2.10 7.72
C ASP A 13 -16.28 -3.42 7.68
N PRO A 14 -16.47 -4.11 8.82
CA PRO A 14 -17.25 -5.35 8.88
C PRO A 14 -18.74 -5.19 8.55
N THR A 15 -19.29 -3.98 8.58
CA THR A 15 -20.67 -3.71 8.16
C THR A 15 -20.78 -3.43 6.66
N GLY A 16 -19.63 -3.33 5.97
CA GLY A 16 -19.54 -3.07 4.54
C GLY A 16 -19.45 -1.58 4.20
N ASP A 17 -19.39 -0.70 5.21
CA ASP A 17 -19.28 0.73 5.01
C ASP A 17 -17.86 1.11 4.61
N ALA A 18 -17.76 2.12 3.73
CA ALA A 18 -16.48 2.62 3.26
C ALA A 18 -15.66 3.23 4.41
N MET A 19 -14.43 2.72 4.59
CA MET A 19 -13.52 3.27 5.58
C MET A 19 -13.02 4.65 5.19
N ARG A 20 -12.85 5.54 6.18
CA ARG A 20 -12.29 6.89 6.00
C ARG A 20 -11.02 7.07 6.81
N GLY A 21 -10.00 7.69 6.22
CA GLY A 21 -8.72 7.98 6.88
C GLY A 21 -7.55 7.88 5.92
N ALA A 22 -6.40 7.43 6.41
CA ALA A 22 -5.19 7.29 5.60
C ALA A 22 -4.63 5.87 5.61
N VAL A 23 -4.11 5.45 4.46
CA VAL A 23 -3.28 4.26 4.28
C VAL A 23 -1.82 4.70 4.22
N ARG A 24 -0.95 3.94 4.87
CA ARG A 24 0.50 4.16 4.92
C ARG A 24 1.22 2.95 4.35
N PHE A 25 2.02 3.18 3.33
CA PHE A 25 2.89 2.20 2.68
C PHE A 25 4.32 2.47 3.11
N ARG A 26 4.91 1.58 3.91
CA ARG A 26 6.31 1.66 4.32
C ARG A 26 7.10 0.60 3.57
N ARG A 27 8.00 1.03 2.68
CA ARG A 27 8.87 0.10 1.97
C ARG A 27 9.80 -0.59 2.97
N VAL A 28 9.78 -1.92 2.98
CA VAL A 28 10.66 -2.74 3.83
C VAL A 28 11.79 -3.36 3.04
N GLU A 29 11.55 -3.71 1.78
CA GLU A 29 12.58 -4.29 0.92
C GLU A 29 12.45 -3.72 -0.50
N PRO A 30 13.57 -3.31 -1.14
CA PRO A 30 13.55 -3.03 -2.55
C PRO A 30 13.44 -4.34 -3.35
N ALA A 31 12.71 -4.32 -4.47
CA ALA A 31 12.74 -5.46 -5.37
C ALA A 31 14.15 -5.65 -5.93
N HIS A 32 14.67 -6.88 -5.83
CA HIS A 32 15.84 -7.28 -6.59
C HIS A 32 15.42 -7.43 -8.05
N LEU A 33 15.73 -6.42 -8.86
CA LEU A 33 15.66 -6.55 -10.31
C LEU A 33 16.98 -7.15 -10.79
N PRO A 34 16.98 -8.30 -11.48
CA PRO A 34 18.21 -9.01 -11.86
C PRO A 34 19.13 -8.23 -12.81
N ASP A 35 18.62 -7.17 -13.46
CA ASP A 35 19.33 -6.34 -14.45
C ASP A 35 19.50 -4.86 -14.05
N ALA A 36 19.16 -4.49 -12.81
CA ALA A 36 19.37 -3.13 -12.32
C ALA A 36 20.52 -3.13 -11.31
N GLU A 37 21.48 -2.21 -11.45
CA GLU A 37 22.45 -1.94 -10.38
C GLU A 37 21.71 -1.83 -9.05
N PRO A 38 22.19 -2.51 -7.98
CA PRO A 38 21.52 -2.47 -6.69
C PRO A 38 21.35 -1.00 -6.31
N PRO A 39 20.11 -0.52 -6.15
CA PRO A 39 19.90 0.90 -5.96
C PRO A 39 20.61 1.31 -4.67
N ALA A 40 21.47 2.33 -4.78
CA ALA A 40 22.19 2.92 -3.66
C ALA A 40 21.20 3.16 -2.52
N THR A 41 21.32 2.36 -1.47
CA THR A 41 20.57 2.42 -0.21
C THR A 41 19.20 3.09 -0.34
N ILE A 42 18.18 2.34 -0.77
CA ILE A 42 16.82 2.89 -0.76
C ILE A 42 16.41 3.06 0.69
N ALA A 43 16.50 4.29 1.20
CA ALA A 43 15.94 4.66 2.48
C ALA A 43 14.47 4.22 2.53
N PRO A 44 13.98 3.71 3.69
CA PRO A 44 12.58 3.30 3.83
C PRO A 44 11.68 4.48 3.46
N ARG A 45 11.01 4.37 2.32
CA ARG A 45 10.09 5.39 1.83
C ARG A 45 8.72 5.11 2.46
N LEU A 46 8.23 6.08 3.21
CA LEU A 46 6.85 6.11 3.68
C LEU A 46 6.02 6.92 2.68
N VAL A 47 5.01 6.29 2.11
CA VAL A 47 4.00 6.95 1.27
C VAL A 47 2.67 6.88 2.01
N THR A 48 1.95 8.00 2.06
CA THR A 48 0.62 8.05 2.68
C THR A 48 -0.39 8.41 1.60
N ALA A 49 -1.46 7.62 1.51
CA ALA A 49 -2.60 7.88 0.65
C ALA A 49 -3.84 8.10 1.50
N THR A 50 -4.70 9.03 1.10
CA THR A 50 -5.97 9.28 1.78
C THR A 50 -7.05 8.42 1.13
N LEU A 51 -7.91 7.82 1.94
CA LEU A 51 -9.10 7.11 1.49
C LEU A 51 -10.16 8.13 1.06
N ASP A 52 -10.71 7.94 -0.14
CA ASP A 52 -11.84 8.74 -0.61
C ASP A 52 -13.16 8.33 0.07
N ALA A 53 -14.27 8.97 -0.32
CA ALA A 53 -15.58 8.69 0.23
C ALA A 53 -16.10 7.27 -0.04
N THR A 54 -15.49 6.55 -0.99
CA THR A 54 -15.82 5.17 -1.37
C THR A 54 -14.91 4.14 -0.70
N GLY A 55 -13.93 4.60 0.09
CA GLY A 55 -12.94 3.78 0.76
C GLY A 55 -11.78 3.39 -0.16
N LEU A 56 -11.62 4.06 -1.30
CA LEU A 56 -10.54 3.81 -2.25
C LEU A 56 -9.31 4.63 -1.88
N ALA A 57 -8.14 3.98 -1.84
CA ALA A 57 -6.85 4.65 -1.76
C ALA A 57 -6.01 4.27 -2.97
N GLU A 58 -5.38 5.26 -3.59
CA GLU A 58 -4.49 5.10 -4.74
C GLU A 58 -3.10 5.68 -4.42
N ALA A 59 -2.04 5.02 -4.88
CA ALA A 59 -0.66 5.48 -4.70
C ALA A 59 0.29 4.91 -5.77
N ASP A 60 1.20 5.74 -6.26
CA ASP A 60 2.34 5.29 -7.06
C ASP A 60 3.51 4.94 -6.15
N LEU A 61 3.90 3.67 -6.15
CA LEU A 61 4.95 3.13 -5.29
C LEU A 61 6.10 2.62 -6.16
N ALA A 62 7.34 2.82 -5.70
CA ALA A 62 8.49 2.19 -6.35
C ALA A 62 8.40 0.66 -6.17
N ILE A 63 8.81 -0.13 -7.17
CA ILE A 63 8.73 -1.60 -7.10
C ILE A 63 9.46 -2.14 -5.87
N GLY A 64 8.82 -3.03 -5.12
CA GLY A 64 9.37 -3.64 -3.91
C GLY A 64 8.30 -4.08 -2.93
N THR A 65 8.74 -4.56 -1.77
CA THR A 65 7.86 -5.04 -0.72
C THR A 65 7.57 -3.92 0.28
N TYR A 66 6.29 -3.73 0.59
CA TYR A 66 5.78 -2.72 1.51
C TYR A 66 5.03 -3.37 2.67
N GLU A 67 5.22 -2.83 3.87
CA GLU A 67 4.28 -2.99 4.97
C GLU A 67 3.20 -1.91 4.84
N VAL A 68 1.96 -2.36 4.66
CA VAL A 68 0.79 -1.50 4.60
C VAL A 68 0.16 -1.43 5.99
N SER A 69 -0.12 -0.21 6.43
CA SER A 69 -0.77 0.07 7.71
C SER A 69 -1.81 1.15 7.52
N PHE A 70 -2.79 1.20 8.42
CA PHE A 70 -3.86 2.18 8.33
C PHE A 70 -3.81 3.11 9.53
N ALA A 71 -3.98 4.39 9.26
CA ALA A 71 -4.26 5.42 10.24
C ALA A 71 -5.70 5.88 10.02
N LEU A 72 -6.65 5.10 10.52
CA LEU A 72 -8.05 5.48 10.54
C LEU A 72 -8.41 6.07 11.90
N VAL A 73 -9.43 6.91 11.92
CA VAL A 73 -9.96 7.46 13.16
C VAL A 73 -10.56 6.31 13.97
N GLY A 74 -9.98 6.02 15.13
CA GLY A 74 -10.56 5.11 16.13
C GLY A 74 -10.24 3.62 15.99
N ALA A 75 -9.39 3.19 15.04
CA ALA A 75 -9.02 1.79 14.91
C ALA A 75 -7.54 1.57 14.56
N SER A 76 -6.89 0.63 15.24
CA SER A 76 -5.57 0.13 14.88
C SER A 76 -5.75 -1.17 14.10
N LEU A 77 -5.65 -1.07 12.78
CA LEU A 77 -5.93 -2.18 11.87
C LEU A 77 -4.71 -3.09 11.69
N PRO A 78 -4.90 -4.37 11.28
CA PRO A 78 -3.81 -5.28 10.98
C PRO A 78 -2.95 -4.73 9.85
N ARG A 79 -1.65 -4.95 9.97
CA ARG A 79 -0.69 -4.65 8.92
C ARG A 79 -0.58 -5.86 8.01
N PHE A 80 -0.43 -5.62 6.72
CA PHE A 80 -0.17 -6.67 5.74
C PHE A 80 1.00 -6.30 4.85
N ARG A 81 1.55 -7.29 4.16
CA ARG A 81 2.62 -7.09 3.18
C ARG A 81 2.04 -7.01 1.78
N LEU A 82 2.60 -6.08 1.00
CA LEU A 82 2.23 -5.82 -0.38
C LEU A 82 3.49 -5.82 -1.23
N ASP A 83 3.55 -6.71 -2.21
CA ASP A 83 4.60 -6.73 -3.22
C ASP A 83 4.16 -5.92 -4.44
N VAL A 84 4.84 -4.80 -4.69
CA VAL A 84 4.58 -3.91 -5.81
C VAL A 84 5.50 -4.29 -6.97
N THR A 85 4.92 -4.65 -8.11
CA THR A 85 5.64 -5.01 -9.35
C THR A 85 5.37 -3.99 -10.46
N ALA A 86 6.15 -4.03 -11.55
CA ALA A 86 5.95 -3.16 -12.72
C ALA A 86 4.61 -3.43 -13.43
N ASP A 87 4.15 -4.67 -13.35
CA ASP A 87 2.99 -5.18 -14.09
C ASP A 87 1.67 -5.04 -13.33
N ASN A 88 1.68 -4.77 -12.02
CA ASN A 88 0.48 -4.94 -11.19
C ASN A 88 -0.05 -3.64 -10.58
N THR A 89 -1.22 -3.28 -11.06
CA THR A 89 -2.33 -2.88 -10.20
C THR A 89 -2.60 -3.97 -9.17
N VAL A 90 -2.20 -3.79 -7.91
CA VAL A 90 -2.54 -4.75 -6.85
C VAL A 90 -3.89 -4.38 -6.25
N GLU A 91 -4.96 -4.93 -6.82
CA GLU A 91 -6.27 -4.94 -6.18
C GLU A 91 -6.16 -5.79 -4.91
N ASN A 92 -6.32 -5.17 -3.73
CA ASN A 92 -6.52 -5.92 -2.50
C ASN A 92 -8.03 -6.25 -2.41
N PRO A 93 -8.45 -7.51 -2.67
CA PRO A 93 -9.87 -7.86 -2.64
C PRO A 93 -10.35 -7.84 -1.20
N GLY A 94 -11.04 -6.77 -0.81
CA GLY A 94 -11.94 -6.75 0.34
C GLY A 94 -11.33 -7.26 1.64
N ALA A 95 -10.27 -6.60 2.13
CA ALA A 95 -9.88 -6.78 3.52
C ALA A 95 -11.00 -6.22 4.41
N ILE A 96 -11.97 -7.05 4.76
CA ILE A 96 -12.90 -6.77 5.86
C ILE A 96 -12.03 -6.71 7.10
N ILE A 97 -11.87 -5.52 7.66
CA ILE A 97 -11.03 -5.37 8.84
C ILE A 97 -11.91 -5.49 10.08
N PRO A 98 -11.83 -6.60 10.85
CA PRO A 98 -12.61 -6.75 12.06
C PRO A 98 -12.25 -5.65 13.06
N SER A 99 -13.30 -5.08 13.66
CA SER A 99 -13.26 -4.10 14.75
C SER A 99 -12.57 -4.62 16.00
#